data_AF-A0A7S3U7N2-F1
#
_entry.id   AF-A0A7S3U7N2-F1
#
_cell.length_a   1.000
_cell.length_b   1.000
_cell.length_c   1.000
_cell.angle_alpha   90.00
_cell.angle_beta   90.00
_cell.angle_gamma   90.00
#
_symmetry.space_group_name_H-M   'P 1'
#
loop_
_entity.id
_entity.type
_entity.pdbx_description
1 polymer ?
#
loop_
_entity_poly.entity_id
_entity_poly.type
_entity_poly.pdbx_seq_one_letter_code
_entity_poly.pdbx_strand_id
1 'polypeptide(L)'
;DIEIPEDLQRPFRLEFLKGDEAVVPGKRPSEKVLATAYTLPNMGPYPECKPRESTVRFTPVQVEAIRSGVNPGLTMVVGPPGTGKTDTAVQVVNLLFHNFPDQK
;
A
#
# COMPACT_ATOMS: atom_id res chain seq x y z
N ASP A 1 -13.61 2.72 -9.99
CA ASP A 1 -14.39 1.66 -9.30
C ASP A 1 -13.47 0.60 -8.78
N ILE A 2 -13.68 0.17 -7.53
CA ILE A 2 -12.88 -0.86 -6.86
C ILE A 2 -13.74 -2.12 -6.84
N GLU A 3 -13.29 -3.17 -7.51
CA GLU A 3 -13.94 -4.48 -7.44
C GLU A 3 -13.40 -5.21 -6.20
N ILE A 4 -14.28 -5.51 -5.23
CA ILE A 4 -13.93 -6.15 -3.95
C ILE A 4 -14.51 -7.58 -3.94
N PRO A 5 -13.68 -8.62 -4.11
CA PRO A 5 -14.10 -10.01 -3.90
C PRO A 5 -14.56 -10.26 -2.45
N GLU A 6 -15.58 -11.10 -2.24
CA GLU A 6 -16.16 -11.36 -0.90
C GLU A 6 -15.20 -12.08 0.07
N ASP A 7 -14.24 -12.86 -0.45
CA ASP A 7 -13.27 -13.65 0.34
C ASP A 7 -11.96 -12.89 0.65
N LEU A 8 -11.98 -11.56 0.67
CA LEU A 8 -10.77 -10.75 0.89
C LEU A 8 -10.28 -10.81 2.34
N GLN A 9 -9.38 -11.75 2.64
CA GLN A 9 -8.59 -11.74 3.87
C GLN A 9 -7.21 -11.12 3.64
N ARG A 10 -6.72 -10.39 4.63
CA ARG A 10 -5.36 -9.85 4.60
C ARG A 10 -4.34 -11.00 4.59
N PRO A 11 -3.17 -10.83 3.95
CA PRO A 11 -2.71 -9.65 3.21
C PRO A 11 -3.27 -9.51 1.79
N PHE A 12 -3.26 -8.27 1.29
CA PHE A 12 -3.78 -7.91 -0.02
C PHE A 12 -2.66 -7.57 -1.00
N ARG A 13 -2.84 -7.95 -2.26
CA ARG A 13 -2.08 -7.48 -3.41
C ARG A 13 -3.01 -6.60 -4.25
N LEU A 14 -2.54 -5.39 -4.56
CA LEU A 14 -3.27 -4.42 -5.37
C LEU A 14 -2.59 -4.27 -6.72
N GLU A 15 -3.37 -4.39 -7.78
CA GLU A 15 -2.94 -4.12 -9.16
C GLU A 15 -3.67 -2.88 -9.68
N PHE A 16 -2.89 -1.90 -10.13
CA PHE A 16 -3.40 -0.64 -10.66
C PHE A 16 -3.35 -0.69 -12.18
N LEU A 17 -4.52 -0.81 -12.82
CA LEU A 17 -4.66 -0.79 -14.26
C LEU A 17 -4.88 0.63 -14.74
N LYS A 18 -4.02 1.07 -15.67
CA LYS A 18 -4.12 2.38 -16.31
C LYS A 18 -5.42 2.45 -17.13
N GLY A 19 -6.27 3.43 -16.87
CA GLY A 19 -7.43 3.71 -17.72
C GLY A 19 -7.00 4.31 -19.06
N ASP A 20 -7.84 4.15 -20.09
CA ASP A 20 -7.63 4.67 -21.45
C ASP A 20 -7.70 6.20 -21.56
N GLU A 21 -7.88 6.93 -20.45
CA GLU A 21 -7.95 8.39 -20.48
C GLU A 21 -6.58 9.04 -20.71
N ALA A 22 -6.57 10.07 -21.57
CA ALA A 22 -5.38 10.86 -21.84
C ALA A 22 -4.81 11.45 -20.55
N VAL A 23 -3.50 11.33 -20.35
CA VAL A 23 -2.79 11.86 -19.20
C VAL A 23 -2.86 13.40 -19.25
N VAL A 24 -3.74 13.99 -18.43
CA VAL A 24 -3.83 15.44 -18.27
C VAL A 24 -2.71 15.90 -17.32
N PRO A 25 -1.88 16.89 -17.69
CA PRO A 25 -0.86 17.42 -16.79
C PRO A 25 -1.52 17.98 -15.52
N GLY A 26 -1.12 17.47 -14.36
CA GLY A 26 -1.63 17.89 -13.05
C GLY A 26 -2.77 17.05 -12.48
N LYS A 27 -3.30 16.05 -13.20
CA LYS A 27 -4.30 15.11 -12.67
C LYS A 27 -3.83 13.67 -12.87
N ARG A 28 -3.96 12.83 -11.83
CA ARG A 28 -3.71 11.39 -11.99
C ARG A 28 -4.76 10.81 -12.94
N PRO A 29 -4.37 9.91 -13.87
CA PRO A 29 -5.31 9.24 -14.75
C PRO A 29 -6.32 8.44 -13.92
N SER A 30 -7.52 8.23 -14.46
CA SER A 30 -8.45 7.27 -13.86
C SER A 30 -7.84 5.88 -13.92
N GLU A 31 -7.77 5.21 -12.78
CA GLU A 31 -7.19 3.87 -12.65
C GLU A 31 -8.24 2.92 -12.10
N LYS A 32 -8.26 1.70 -12.65
CA LYS A 32 -9.03 0.60 -12.06
C LYS A 32 -8.11 -0.14 -11.11
N VAL A 33 -8.59 -0.44 -9.91
CA VAL A 33 -7.83 -1.13 -8.87
C VAL A 33 -8.41 -2.51 -8.69
N LEU A 34 -7.60 -3.54 -8.94
CA LEU A 34 -7.91 -4.93 -8.66
C LEU A 34 -7.26 -5.34 -7.35
N ALA A 35 -8.04 -5.89 -6.42
CA ALA A 35 -7.54 -6.38 -5.14
C ALA A 35 -7.64 -7.90 -5.08
N THR A 36 -6.52 -8.56 -4.79
CA THR A 36 -6.46 -10.02 -4.57
C THR A 36 -5.90 -10.33 -3.19
N ALA A 37 -6.45 -11.33 -2.52
CA ALA A 37 -5.91 -11.84 -1.27
C ALA A 37 -4.82 -12.89 -1.56
N TYR A 38 -3.79 -12.96 -0.73
CA TYR A 38 -2.79 -14.02 -0.81
C TYR A 38 -2.41 -14.54 0.58
N THR A 39 -1.90 -15.77 0.64
CA THR A 39 -1.44 -16.39 1.89
C THR A 39 0.07 -16.23 2.05
N LEU A 40 0.49 -15.83 3.24
CA LEU A 40 1.92 -15.77 3.56
C LEU A 40 2.49 -17.18 3.74
N PRO A 41 3.74 -17.41 3.31
CA PRO A 41 4.40 -18.67 3.59
C PRO A 41 4.54 -18.85 5.10
N ASN A 42 4.41 -20.09 5.57
CA ASN A 42 4.57 -20.38 6.99
C ASN A 42 6.01 -20.09 7.43
N MET A 43 6.19 -19.15 8.36
CA MET A 43 7.50 -18.74 8.88
C MET A 43 8.03 -19.64 10.00
N GLY A 44 7.29 -20.69 10.37
CA GLY A 44 7.72 -21.68 11.35
C GLY A 44 6.54 -22.30 12.12
N PRO A 45 6.77 -23.36 12.90
CA PRO A 45 5.70 -24.02 13.65
C PRO A 45 5.25 -23.22 14.88
N TYR A 46 6.01 -22.20 15.30
CA TYR A 46 5.77 -21.48 16.55
C TYR A 46 4.96 -20.18 16.33
N PRO A 47 4.03 -19.84 17.26
CA PRO A 47 3.24 -18.61 17.16
C PRO A 47 4.06 -17.32 17.06
N GLU A 48 5.22 -17.26 17.72
CA GLU A 48 6.15 -16.12 17.68
C GLU A 48 6.84 -15.92 16.32
N CYS A 49 6.84 -16.94 15.46
CA CYS A 49 7.33 -16.82 14.09
C CYS A 49 6.35 -16.05 13.19
N LYS A 50 5.10 -15.83 13.63
CA LYS A 50 4.13 -15.07 12.84
C LYS A 50 4.59 -13.61 12.68
N PRO A 51 4.53 -13.06 11.46
CA PRO A 51 4.94 -11.69 11.22
C PRO A 51 4.06 -10.72 11.99
N ARG A 52 4.67 -9.62 12.46
CA ARG A 52 3.92 -8.54 13.10
C ARG A 52 3.11 -7.78 12.07
N GLU A 53 1.79 -7.76 12.24
CA GLU A 53 0.88 -7.02 11.38
C GLU A 53 0.70 -5.58 11.87
N SER A 54 0.49 -4.66 10.93
CA SER A 54 0.10 -3.29 11.28
C SER A 54 -1.34 -3.27 11.79
N THR A 55 -1.54 -2.74 13.00
CA THR A 55 -2.86 -2.57 13.63
C THR A 55 -3.49 -1.21 13.35
N VAL A 56 -2.72 -0.29 12.75
CA VAL A 56 -3.15 1.09 12.49
C VAL A 56 -4.10 1.13 11.28
N ARG A 57 -5.26 1.77 11.46
CA ARG A 57 -6.16 2.08 10.35
C ARG A 57 -5.77 3.42 9.74
N PHE A 58 -5.27 3.39 8.51
CA PHE A 58 -4.89 4.58 7.77
C PHE A 58 -6.11 5.31 7.21
N THR A 59 -6.04 6.64 7.19
CA THR A 59 -7.03 7.49 6.49
C THR A 59 -6.83 7.41 4.98
N PRO A 60 -7.85 7.70 4.16
CA PRO A 60 -7.72 7.69 2.69
C PRO A 60 -6.56 8.55 2.17
N VAL A 61 -6.28 9.69 2.82
CA VAL A 61 -5.16 10.57 2.48
C VAL A 61 -3.81 9.90 2.78
N GLN A 62 -3.70 9.20 3.91
CA GLN A 62 -2.49 8.45 4.26
C GLN A 62 -2.31 7.24 3.33
N VAL A 63 -3.39 6.56 2.94
CA VAL A 63 -3.33 5.46 1.96
C VAL A 63 -2.81 5.96 0.62
N GLU A 64 -3.27 7.14 0.16
CA GLU A 64 -2.77 7.74 -1.08
C GLU A 64 -1.30 8.15 -0.97
N ALA A 65 -0.88 8.67 0.19
CA ALA A 65 0.53 8.95 0.47
C ALA A 65 1.38 7.67 0.43
N ILE A 66 0.90 6.57 1.02
CA ILE A 66 1.58 5.27 1.01
C ILE A 66 1.69 4.75 -0.42
N ARG A 67 0.58 4.74 -1.17
CA ARG A 67 0.55 4.31 -2.58
C ARG A 67 1.50 5.15 -3.43
N SER A 68 1.53 6.47 -3.24
CA SER A 68 2.44 7.35 -3.97
C SER A 68 3.91 7.09 -3.58
N GLY A 69 4.19 6.81 -2.30
CA GLY A 69 5.54 6.58 -1.80
C GLY A 69 6.16 5.23 -2.18
N VAL A 70 5.33 4.21 -2.43
CA VAL A 70 5.80 2.89 -2.90
C VAL A 70 6.05 2.86 -4.41
N ASN A 71 5.40 3.75 -5.16
CA ASN A 71 5.59 3.87 -6.60
C ASN A 71 6.76 4.83 -6.92
N PRO A 72 7.41 4.65 -8.08
CA PRO A 72 8.47 5.56 -8.52
C PRO A 72 7.99 7.01 -8.65
N GLY A 73 8.85 7.96 -8.30
CA GLY A 73 8.61 9.40 -8.41
C GLY A 73 8.87 10.15 -7.11
N LEU A 74 8.56 11.44 -7.10
CA LEU A 74 8.66 12.28 -5.90
C LEU A 74 7.30 12.32 -5.20
N THR A 75 7.26 11.85 -3.95
CA THR A 75 6.09 11.95 -3.08
C THR A 75 6.37 12.90 -1.93
N MET A 76 5.59 13.98 -1.85
CA MET A 76 5.67 14.95 -0.77
C MET A 76 4.44 14.83 0.13
N VAL A 77 4.67 14.55 1.42
CA VAL A 77 3.61 14.41 2.42
C VAL A 77 3.70 15.58 3.40
N VAL A 78 2.66 16.41 3.44
CA VAL A 78 2.54 17.54 4.36
C VAL A 78 1.35 17.30 5.27
N GLY A 79 1.52 17.51 6.58
CA GLY A 79 0.42 17.37 7.54
C GLY A 79 0.70 18.07 8.87
N PRO A 80 -0.34 18.55 9.57
CA PRO A 80 -0.22 19.13 10.92
C PRO A 80 0.54 18.23 11.92
N PRO A 81 1.00 18.77 13.06
CA PRO A 81 1.52 17.94 14.13
C PRO A 81 0.45 16.93 14.60
N GLY A 82 0.84 15.67 14.82
CA GLY A 82 -0.08 14.61 15.28
C GLY A 82 -0.83 13.82 14.20
N THR A 83 -0.66 14.11 12.90
CA THR A 83 -1.41 13.41 11.80
C THR A 83 -0.82 12.04 11.40
N GLY A 84 -0.07 11.36 12.28
CA GLY A 84 0.46 10.02 11.99
C GLY A 84 1.44 9.93 10.81
N LYS A 85 2.22 10.99 10.56
CA LYS A 85 3.23 11.01 9.48
C LYS A 85 4.27 9.89 9.65
N THR A 86 4.67 9.63 10.90
CA THR A 86 5.61 8.56 11.24
C THR A 86 5.03 7.19 10.86
N ASP A 87 3.78 6.92 11.21
CA ASP A 87 3.14 5.64 10.88
C ASP A 87 3.03 5.44 9.36
N THR A 88 2.72 6.52 8.64
CA THR A 88 2.67 6.52 7.17
C THR A 88 4.04 6.20 6.57
N ALA A 89 5.11 6.83 7.07
CA ALA A 89 6.47 6.60 6.60
C ALA A 89 6.97 5.18 6.92
N VAL A 90 6.72 4.69 8.13
CA VAL A 90 7.04 3.32 8.54
C VAL A 90 6.34 2.32 7.63
N GLN A 91 5.08 2.56 7.28
CA GLN A 91 4.33 1.68 6.38
C GLN A 91 4.88 1.69 4.95
N VAL A 92 5.31 2.85 4.43
CA VAL A 92 5.97 2.94 3.12
C VAL A 92 7.25 2.10 3.11
N VAL A 93 8.12 2.27 4.11
CA VAL A 93 9.38 1.51 4.22
C VAL A 93 9.10 0.01 4.35
N ASN A 94 8.10 -0.37 5.16
CA ASN A 94 7.70 -1.76 5.32
C ASN A 94 7.24 -2.39 4.00
N LEU A 95 6.47 -1.67 3.20
CA LEU A 95 6.04 -2.14 1.88
C LEU A 95 7.19 -2.24 0.88
N LEU A 96 8.09 -1.24 0.85
CA LEU A 96 9.27 -1.26 -0.03
C LEU A 96 10.18 -2.46 0.28
N PHE A 97 10.43 -2.73 1.57
CA PHE A 97 11.25 -3.86 2.01
C PHE A 97 10.69 -5.21 1.54
N HIS A 98 9.37 -5.42 1.60
CA HIS A 98 8.75 -6.68 1.21
C HIS A 98 8.51 -6.80 -0.31
N ASN A 99 8.23 -5.69 -1.00
CA ASN A 99 7.96 -5.70 -2.45
C ASN A 99 9.25 -5.74 -3.29
N PHE A 100 10.33 -5.13 -2.80
CA PHE A 100 11.59 -4.98 -3.54
C PHE A 100 12.78 -5.41 -2.67
N PRO A 101 12.92 -6.72 -2.35
CA PRO A 101 13.94 -7.21 -1.42
C PRO A 101 15.38 -6.92 -1.86
N ASP A 102 15.61 -6.69 -3.16
CA ASP A 102 16.93 -6.41 -3.74
C ASP A 102 17.31 -4.92 -3.71
N GLN A 103 16.40 -4.02 -3.35
CA GLN A 103 16.67 -2.58 -3.28
C GLN A 103 17.10 -2.17 -1.86
N LYS A 104 18.15 -1.35 -1.76
CA LYS A 104 18.71 -0.80 -0.50
C LYS A 104 18.97 0.68 -0.62
#